data_AF-A0A1Q7K6Q8-F1
#
_entry.id   AF-A0A1Q7K6Q8-F1
#
_cell.length_a   1.000
_cell.length_b   1.000
_cell.length_c   1.000
_cell.angle_alpha   90.00
_cell.angle_beta   90.00
_cell.angle_gamma   90.00
#
_symmetry.space_group_name_H-M   'P 1'
#
loop_
_entity.id
_entity.type
_entity.pdbx_description
1 polymer ?
#
loop_
_entity_poly.entity_id
_entity_poly.type
_entity_poly.pdbx_seq_one_letter_code
_entity_poly.pdbx_strand_id
1 'polypeptide(L)'
;LIATTHSELRSRAARNSIKTVVLHAASGLTSIMGETGLHVYKFGRMVTMMSEPQSAVSVYNTILENLLAGSHTLILTEYSHDESKEPFFLDPASLFKMLLDVEHDQKHQIFSDNTFAVVASRVGMADQRITSGKVGSLAKIDFGIGPHSVIVTGSLHFTEAEAIAALTVNIDGPADNSQTVKRISVQMVERYAPKAKQAVQQMRDVVRQDAGSKGMFEVLDNAEYYIADAERFLHQSKFELAVLSIGYAEGLVDALRFQKGINPWEIRG
;
A
#
# COMPACT_ATOMS: atom_id res chain seq x y z
N LEU A 1 -4.17 24.27 -13.72
CA LEU A 1 -5.34 23.37 -13.67
C LEU A 1 -5.05 21.99 -13.05
N ILE A 2 -3.81 21.48 -13.13
CA ILE A 2 -3.49 20.13 -12.64
C ILE A 2 -3.55 20.03 -11.09
N ALA A 3 -3.28 21.11 -10.36
CA ALA A 3 -3.34 21.17 -8.89
C ALA A 3 -4.57 21.93 -8.35
N THR A 4 -5.77 21.59 -8.87
CA THR A 4 -7.15 21.92 -8.41
C THR A 4 -7.54 23.36 -8.01
N THR A 5 -6.70 24.15 -7.33
CA THR A 5 -6.97 25.51 -6.84
C THR A 5 -7.42 26.46 -7.96
N HIS A 6 -6.74 26.40 -9.11
CA HIS A 6 -7.09 27.21 -10.28
C HIS A 6 -8.41 26.77 -10.95
N SER A 7 -8.84 25.52 -10.71
CA SER A 7 -10.12 25.02 -11.22
C SER A 7 -11.31 25.61 -10.45
N GLU A 8 -11.17 25.86 -9.13
CA GLU A 8 -12.17 26.60 -8.35
C GLU A 8 -12.33 28.02 -8.89
N LEU A 9 -11.21 28.74 -9.05
CA LEU A 9 -11.23 30.13 -9.53
C LEU A 9 -11.90 30.23 -10.91
N ARG A 10 -11.52 29.32 -11.82
CA ARG A 10 -12.12 29.27 -13.16
C ARG A 10 -13.60 28.92 -13.11
N SER A 11 -14.02 28.02 -12.25
CA SER A 11 -15.43 27.66 -12.06
C SER A 11 -16.25 28.85 -11.55
N ARG A 12 -15.70 29.61 -10.60
CA ARG A 12 -16.32 30.83 -10.09
C ARG A 12 -16.41 31.92 -11.15
N ALA A 13 -15.37 32.11 -11.95
CA ALA A 13 -15.38 33.04 -13.07
C ALA A 13 -16.48 32.67 -14.09
N ALA A 14 -16.60 31.39 -14.44
CA ALA A 14 -17.63 30.89 -15.34
C ALA A 14 -19.05 31.14 -14.81
N ARG A 15 -19.31 30.91 -13.50
CA ARG A 15 -20.62 31.20 -12.87
C ARG A 15 -20.99 32.68 -12.92
N ASN A 16 -20.00 33.57 -12.93
CA ASN A 16 -20.21 35.02 -13.05
C ASN A 16 -20.15 35.51 -14.50
N SER A 17 -20.21 34.60 -15.49
CA SER A 17 -20.12 34.93 -16.93
C SER A 17 -18.84 35.69 -17.32
N ILE A 18 -17.76 35.52 -16.54
CA ILE A 18 -16.45 36.11 -16.83
C ILE A 18 -15.70 35.17 -17.77
N LYS A 19 -15.34 35.66 -18.96
CA LYS A 19 -14.55 34.89 -19.93
C LYS A 19 -13.13 34.66 -19.39
N THR A 20 -12.68 33.41 -19.44
CA THR A 20 -11.33 33.01 -19.05
C THR A 20 -10.69 32.19 -20.17
N VAL A 21 -9.37 32.31 -20.31
CA VAL A 21 -8.56 31.52 -21.25
C VAL A 21 -7.50 30.78 -20.45
N VAL A 22 -7.20 29.54 -20.84
CA VAL A 22 -6.16 28.72 -20.22
C VAL A 22 -4.93 28.78 -21.11
N LEU A 23 -3.81 29.22 -20.55
CA LEU A 23 -2.50 29.11 -21.19
C LEU A 23 -1.78 27.90 -20.60
N HIS A 24 -1.37 26.98 -21.45
CA HIS A 24 -0.66 25.78 -21.03
C HIS A 24 0.84 26.06 -20.87
N ALA A 25 1.45 25.42 -19.89
CA ALA A 25 2.88 25.52 -19.59
C ALA A 25 3.40 24.16 -19.14
N ALA A 26 4.73 24.03 -19.04
CA ALA A 26 5.35 22.87 -18.43
C ALA A 26 4.85 22.68 -16.99
N SER A 27 4.63 21.43 -16.59
CA SER A 27 4.23 21.09 -15.23
C SER A 27 5.36 20.35 -14.53
N GLY A 28 5.65 20.70 -13.28
CA GLY A 28 6.59 19.95 -12.45
C GLY A 28 6.26 18.46 -12.39
N LEU A 29 4.98 18.09 -12.43
CA LEU A 29 4.54 16.68 -12.45
C LEU A 29 5.01 15.95 -13.72
N THR A 30 4.77 16.53 -14.89
CA THR A 30 5.20 15.94 -16.17
C THR A 30 6.71 15.93 -16.27
N SER A 31 7.39 16.94 -15.73
CA SER A 31 8.86 16.97 -15.67
C SER A 31 9.40 15.88 -14.77
N ILE A 32 8.87 15.69 -13.56
CA ILE A 32 9.28 14.62 -12.64
C ILE A 32 9.12 13.25 -13.32
N MET A 33 7.97 12.99 -13.95
CA MET A 33 7.73 11.72 -14.63
C MET A 33 8.71 11.51 -15.81
N GLY A 34 8.94 12.55 -16.62
CA GLY A 34 9.85 12.47 -17.78
C GLY A 34 11.31 12.29 -17.39
N GLU A 35 11.79 13.06 -16.43
CA GLU A 35 13.20 13.08 -16.00
C GLU A 35 13.62 11.79 -15.27
N THR A 36 12.65 11.04 -14.73
CA THR A 36 12.93 9.74 -14.06
C THR A 36 13.01 8.58 -15.04
N GLY A 37 12.64 8.77 -16.31
CA GLY A 37 12.62 7.71 -17.33
C GLY A 37 11.50 6.68 -17.14
N LEU A 38 10.62 6.88 -16.16
CA LEU A 38 9.45 6.03 -15.93
C LEU A 38 8.36 6.33 -16.96
N HIS A 39 7.63 5.30 -17.36
CA HIS A 39 6.56 5.42 -18.33
C HIS A 39 5.35 6.12 -17.69
N VAL A 40 4.98 7.29 -18.23
CA VAL A 40 3.87 8.11 -17.73
C VAL A 40 2.56 7.32 -17.57
N TYR A 41 2.27 6.40 -18.49
CA TYR A 41 1.04 5.60 -18.47
C TYR A 41 1.02 4.50 -17.40
N LYS A 42 2.15 4.27 -16.72
CA LYS A 42 2.24 3.34 -15.57
C LYS A 42 2.13 4.05 -14.23
N PHE A 43 1.92 5.36 -14.19
CA PHE A 43 1.61 6.06 -12.94
C PHE A 43 0.14 5.84 -12.56
N GLY A 44 -0.08 5.42 -11.32
CA GLY A 44 -1.39 5.24 -10.72
C GLY A 44 -1.92 6.52 -10.08
N ARG A 45 -2.77 6.38 -9.06
CA ARG A 45 -3.29 7.53 -8.31
C ARG A 45 -2.15 8.25 -7.61
N MET A 46 -1.97 9.54 -7.90
CA MET A 46 -1.01 10.41 -7.22
C MET A 46 -1.56 10.87 -5.88
N VAL A 47 -0.68 11.13 -4.92
CA VAL A 47 -1.04 11.55 -3.56
C VAL A 47 -0.07 12.60 -3.03
N THR A 48 -0.48 13.32 -1.99
CA THR A 48 0.38 14.26 -1.28
C THR A 48 0.57 13.76 0.15
N MET A 49 1.83 13.62 0.56
CA MET A 49 2.20 13.37 1.95
C MET A 49 2.28 14.70 2.70
N MET A 50 1.51 14.77 3.78
CA MET A 50 1.55 15.86 4.75
C MET A 50 2.17 15.39 6.06
N SER A 51 2.58 16.35 6.90
CA SER A 51 3.22 16.07 8.18
C SER A 51 2.25 15.44 9.20
N GLU A 52 0.93 15.48 8.97
CA GLU A 52 -0.03 14.82 9.87
C GLU A 52 -0.04 13.28 9.70
N PRO A 53 -0.06 12.50 10.80
CA PRO A 53 -0.05 11.04 10.74
C PRO A 53 -1.18 10.41 9.91
N GLN A 54 -2.35 11.06 9.87
CA GLN A 54 -3.50 10.60 9.07
C GLN A 54 -3.20 10.62 7.56
N SER A 55 -2.34 11.55 7.11
CA SER A 55 -1.89 11.61 5.73
C SER A 55 -1.12 10.35 5.34
N ALA A 56 -0.22 9.89 6.21
CA ALA A 56 0.60 8.71 5.97
C ALA A 56 -0.23 7.44 5.73
N VAL A 57 -1.32 7.25 6.48
CA VAL A 57 -2.25 6.13 6.29
C VAL A 57 -2.92 6.17 4.91
N SER A 58 -3.39 7.35 4.49
CA SER A 58 -4.01 7.53 3.18
C SER A 58 -3.04 7.31 2.01
N VAL A 59 -1.81 7.83 2.16
CA VAL A 59 -0.73 7.62 1.19
C VAL A 59 -0.37 6.14 1.11
N TYR A 60 -0.19 5.47 2.25
CA TYR A 60 0.13 4.04 2.33
C TYR A 60 -0.94 3.18 1.65
N ASN A 61 -2.22 3.42 1.91
CA ASN A 61 -3.32 2.70 1.24
C ASN A 61 -3.32 2.94 -0.27
N THR A 62 -2.96 4.14 -0.72
CA THR A 62 -2.85 4.42 -2.16
C THR A 62 -1.65 3.72 -2.80
N ILE A 63 -0.52 3.64 -2.09
CA ILE A 63 0.64 2.84 -2.52
C ILE A 63 0.21 1.37 -2.67
N LEU A 64 -0.50 0.80 -1.70
CA LEU A 64 -1.04 -0.56 -1.79
C LEU A 64 -1.89 -0.77 -3.06
N GLU A 65 -2.88 0.10 -3.29
CA GLU A 65 -3.76 0.02 -4.46
C GLU A 65 -2.99 0.10 -5.78
N ASN A 66 -2.02 1.02 -5.88
CA ASN A 66 -1.21 1.17 -7.08
C ASN A 66 -0.27 -0.04 -7.28
N LEU A 67 0.36 -0.55 -6.22
CA LEU A 67 1.22 -1.74 -6.30
C LEU A 67 0.43 -2.98 -6.74
N LEU A 68 -0.80 -3.15 -6.24
CA LEU A 68 -1.71 -4.22 -6.69
C LEU A 68 -2.09 -4.11 -8.17
N ALA A 69 -2.08 -2.89 -8.73
CA ALA A 69 -2.29 -2.64 -10.14
C ALA A 69 -0.99 -2.66 -10.97
N GLY A 70 0.18 -2.84 -10.33
CA GLY A 70 1.49 -2.78 -10.98
C GLY A 70 1.94 -1.36 -11.34
N SER A 71 1.29 -0.33 -10.82
CA SER A 71 1.51 1.09 -11.15
C SER A 71 2.49 1.78 -10.19
N HIS A 72 3.25 2.75 -10.69
CA HIS A 72 4.07 3.66 -9.88
C HIS A 72 3.18 4.64 -9.11
N THR A 73 3.60 5.02 -7.90
CA THR A 73 2.94 6.03 -7.08
C THR A 73 3.81 7.27 -6.99
N LEU A 74 3.36 8.39 -7.56
CA LEU A 74 3.98 9.69 -7.32
C LEU A 74 3.40 10.31 -6.05
N ILE A 75 4.29 10.57 -5.09
CA ILE A 75 4.00 11.18 -3.79
C ILE A 75 4.61 12.58 -3.79
N LEU A 76 3.74 13.59 -3.75
CA LEU A 76 4.13 14.98 -3.56
C LEU A 76 4.37 15.23 -2.08
N THR A 77 5.38 16.02 -1.74
CA THR A 77 5.65 16.39 -0.34
C THR A 77 4.99 17.72 -0.01
N GLU A 78 4.51 17.84 1.23
CA GLU A 78 3.97 19.10 1.75
C GLU A 78 4.94 20.27 1.55
N TYR A 79 4.35 21.41 1.22
CA TYR A 79 4.98 22.71 1.17
C TYR A 79 4.14 23.69 1.98
N SER A 80 4.78 24.38 2.91
CA SER A 80 4.15 25.47 3.66
C SER A 80 5.06 26.69 3.63
N HIS A 81 4.48 27.85 3.38
CA HIS A 81 5.18 29.11 3.37
C HIS A 81 4.41 30.11 4.24
N ASP A 82 5.09 30.55 5.29
CA ASP A 82 4.66 31.63 6.17
C ASP A 82 5.66 32.76 5.96
N GLU A 83 5.21 33.97 5.63
CA GLU A 83 6.08 35.12 5.34
C GLU A 83 7.05 35.44 6.50
N SER A 84 6.75 34.96 7.71
CA SER A 84 7.56 35.14 8.92
C SER A 84 8.54 33.99 9.23
N LYS A 85 8.54 32.91 8.44
CA LYS A 85 9.38 31.71 8.65
C LYS A 85 10.04 31.25 7.36
N GLU A 86 11.11 30.47 7.52
CA GLU A 86 11.68 29.75 6.40
C GLU A 86 10.63 28.79 5.80
N PRO A 87 10.57 28.65 4.46
CA PRO A 87 9.65 27.75 3.81
C PRO A 87 9.89 26.32 4.28
N PHE A 88 8.81 25.65 4.69
CA PHE A 88 8.85 24.27 5.10
C PHE A 88 8.63 23.37 3.89
N PHE A 89 9.52 22.40 3.72
CA PHE A 89 9.38 21.30 2.78
C PHE A 89 9.51 19.99 3.55
N LEU A 90 8.53 19.10 3.39
CA LEU A 90 8.63 17.79 4.00
C LEU A 90 9.77 16.98 3.36
N ASP A 91 10.72 16.57 4.19
CA ASP A 91 11.91 15.82 3.78
C ASP A 91 11.57 14.35 3.42
N PRO A 92 12.18 13.78 2.36
CA PRO A 92 11.97 12.39 1.97
C PRO A 92 12.27 11.35 3.04
N ALA A 93 13.30 11.54 3.88
CA ALA A 93 13.60 10.58 4.95
C ALA A 93 12.52 10.59 6.03
N SER A 94 11.95 11.76 6.33
CA SER A 94 10.78 11.88 7.21
C SER A 94 9.55 11.18 6.63
N LEU A 95 9.30 11.33 5.33
CA LEU A 95 8.25 10.61 4.62
C LEU A 95 8.43 9.09 4.70
N PHE A 96 9.65 8.59 4.46
CA PHE A 96 9.93 7.15 4.56
C PHE A 96 9.67 6.61 5.96
N LYS A 97 10.09 7.34 6.99
CA LYS A 97 9.84 6.97 8.38
C LYS A 97 8.33 6.86 8.66
N MET A 98 7.53 7.85 8.26
CA MET A 98 6.08 7.79 8.45
C MET A 98 5.44 6.59 7.77
N LEU A 99 5.89 6.22 6.57
CA LEU A 99 5.39 5.02 5.87
C LEU A 99 5.82 3.72 6.55
N LEU A 100 7.04 3.65 7.07
CA LEU A 100 7.53 2.50 7.85
C LEU A 100 6.77 2.34 9.18
N ASP A 101 6.42 3.45 9.83
CA ASP A 101 5.60 3.44 11.04
C ASP A 101 4.19 2.90 10.74
N VAL A 102 3.57 3.32 9.63
CA VAL A 102 2.27 2.76 9.19
C VAL A 102 2.37 1.28 8.82
N GLU A 103 3.44 0.85 8.17
CA GLU A 103 3.68 -0.57 7.90
C GLU A 103 3.78 -1.38 9.20
N HIS A 104 4.44 -0.86 10.23
CA HIS A 104 4.57 -1.55 11.52
C HIS A 104 3.21 -1.86 12.15
N ASP A 105 2.26 -0.93 12.00
CA ASP A 105 0.90 -1.06 12.50
C ASP A 105 0.04 -1.97 11.62
N GLN A 106 0.06 -1.77 10.30
CA GLN A 106 -0.83 -2.50 9.37
C GLN A 106 -0.34 -3.89 8.97
N LYS A 107 0.98 -4.09 8.90
CA LYS A 107 1.66 -5.37 8.58
C LYS A 107 1.19 -5.99 7.26
N HIS A 108 0.92 -5.17 6.24
CA HIS A 108 0.54 -5.64 4.90
C HIS A 108 1.74 -6.04 4.03
N GLN A 109 2.96 -5.86 4.53
CA GLN A 109 4.23 -6.21 3.90
C GLN A 109 4.44 -5.56 2.54
N ILE A 110 4.03 -4.28 2.40
CA ILE A 110 4.15 -3.55 1.13
C ILE A 110 5.22 -2.48 1.13
N PHE A 111 5.64 -2.02 2.30
CA PHE A 111 6.66 -0.98 2.43
C PHE A 111 7.73 -1.43 3.43
N SER A 112 9.00 -1.34 3.07
CA SER A 112 10.11 -1.75 3.94
C SER A 112 11.39 -1.04 3.52
N ASP A 113 12.46 -1.22 4.29
CA ASP A 113 13.78 -0.73 3.90
C ASP A 113 14.25 -1.26 2.54
N ASN A 114 13.73 -2.40 2.08
CA ASN A 114 14.05 -2.98 0.77
C ASN A 114 13.18 -2.44 -0.38
N THR A 115 12.15 -1.65 -0.09
CA THR A 115 11.28 -1.07 -1.12
C THR A 115 12.09 -0.11 -2.00
N PHE A 116 12.00 -0.28 -3.31
CA PHE A 116 12.71 0.57 -4.27
C PHE A 116 11.93 1.85 -4.58
N ALA A 117 12.58 3.00 -4.42
CA ALA A 117 11.98 4.31 -4.65
C ALA A 117 12.92 5.23 -5.45
N VAL A 118 12.33 6.29 -6.00
CA VAL A 118 13.05 7.38 -6.66
C VAL A 118 12.70 8.68 -5.97
N VAL A 119 13.71 9.45 -5.56
CA VAL A 119 13.53 10.79 -4.99
C VAL A 119 13.93 11.80 -6.04
N ALA A 120 12.97 12.63 -6.44
CA ALA A 120 13.16 13.73 -7.37
C ALA A 120 13.20 15.05 -6.60
N SER A 121 14.37 15.67 -6.54
CA SER A 121 14.61 16.92 -5.83
C SER A 121 14.77 18.07 -6.81
N ARG A 122 13.99 19.13 -6.60
CA ARG A 122 14.09 20.42 -7.30
C ARG A 122 14.08 20.26 -8.83
N VAL A 123 13.19 19.40 -9.33
CA VAL A 123 13.07 19.15 -10.77
C VAL A 123 12.77 20.44 -11.53
N GLY A 124 13.55 20.72 -12.57
CA GLY A 124 13.52 21.95 -13.36
C GLY A 124 14.40 23.09 -12.84
N MET A 125 15.11 22.91 -11.72
CA MET A 125 16.09 23.87 -11.19
C MET A 125 17.53 23.48 -11.57
N ALA A 126 18.47 24.43 -11.45
CA ALA A 126 19.87 24.22 -11.82
C ALA A 126 20.58 23.14 -10.98
N ASP A 127 20.11 22.94 -9.75
CA ASP A 127 20.60 21.95 -8.78
C ASP A 127 19.63 20.75 -8.63
N GLN A 128 18.87 20.46 -9.70
CA GLN A 128 18.05 19.26 -9.82
C GLN A 128 18.87 18.01 -9.51
N ARG A 129 18.29 17.12 -8.71
CA ARG A 129 18.90 15.82 -8.40
C ARG A 129 17.83 14.74 -8.35
N ILE A 130 18.05 13.66 -9.09
CA ILE A 130 17.19 12.47 -9.07
C ILE A 130 18.03 11.31 -8.57
N THR A 131 17.64 10.75 -7.45
CA THR A 131 18.35 9.65 -6.78
C THR A 131 17.42 8.46 -6.69
N SER A 132 17.90 7.27 -7.03
CA SER A 132 17.12 6.03 -6.92
C SER A 132 17.84 5.02 -6.04
N GLY A 133 17.07 4.17 -5.37
CA GLY A 133 17.63 3.19 -4.45
C GLY A 133 16.57 2.58 -3.55
N LYS A 134 17.03 1.74 -2.64
CA LYS A 134 16.16 1.19 -1.59
C LYS A 134 15.90 2.24 -0.52
N VAL A 135 14.71 2.20 0.08
CA VAL A 135 14.30 3.13 1.15
C VAL A 135 15.35 3.19 2.28
N GLY A 136 15.91 2.06 2.70
CA GLY A 136 16.92 2.02 3.77
C GLY A 136 18.24 2.72 3.40
N SER A 137 18.58 2.81 2.11
CA SER A 137 19.74 3.56 1.62
C SER A 137 19.40 5.04 1.43
N LEU A 138 18.23 5.32 0.83
CA LEU A 138 17.74 6.66 0.57
C LEU A 138 17.50 7.47 1.85
N ALA A 139 17.02 6.83 2.91
CA ALA A 139 16.77 7.47 4.21
C ALA A 139 18.05 8.02 4.88
N LYS A 140 19.24 7.65 4.41
CA LYS A 140 20.54 8.11 4.95
C LYS A 140 21.12 9.31 4.19
N ILE A 141 20.42 9.78 3.16
CA ILE A 141 20.91 10.81 2.25
C ILE A 141 20.29 12.14 2.63
N ASP A 142 21.12 13.18 2.66
CA ASP A 142 20.65 14.56 2.68
C ASP A 142 20.29 15.00 1.26
N PHE A 143 19.00 15.27 1.04
CA PHE A 143 18.47 15.73 -0.25
C PHE A 143 18.55 17.26 -0.41
N GLY A 144 18.98 17.98 0.63
CA GLY A 144 19.00 19.43 0.68
C GLY A 144 17.61 20.04 0.84
N ILE A 145 17.47 21.33 0.49
CA ILE A 145 16.18 22.04 0.57
C ILE A 145 15.25 21.58 -0.56
N GLY A 146 13.95 21.54 -0.30
CA GLY A 146 12.93 21.18 -1.29
C GLY A 146 12.78 22.17 -2.45
N PRO A 147 11.79 21.94 -3.34
CA PRO A 147 10.78 20.89 -3.24
C PRO A 147 11.29 19.49 -3.58
N HIS A 148 10.68 18.48 -2.96
CA HIS A 148 10.94 17.07 -3.25
C HIS A 148 9.69 16.37 -3.75
N SER A 149 9.87 15.22 -4.37
CA SER A 149 8.82 14.26 -4.67
C SER A 149 9.40 12.86 -4.61
N VAL A 150 8.60 11.92 -4.14
CA VAL A 150 9.00 10.52 -3.99
C VAL A 150 8.15 9.67 -4.91
N ILE A 151 8.78 8.73 -5.62
CA ILE A 151 8.09 7.76 -6.45
C ILE A 151 8.36 6.39 -5.88
N VAL A 152 7.31 5.72 -5.42
CA VAL A 152 7.36 4.28 -5.12
C VAL A 152 7.06 3.54 -6.41
N THR A 153 8.00 2.74 -6.88
CA THR A 153 7.87 2.05 -8.17
C THR A 153 6.92 0.86 -8.06
N GLY A 154 6.05 0.66 -9.07
CA GLY A 154 5.29 -0.57 -9.26
C GLY A 154 6.10 -1.60 -10.05
N SER A 155 5.42 -2.33 -10.95
CA SER A 155 6.14 -3.23 -11.87
C SER A 155 7.02 -2.41 -12.79
N LEU A 156 8.23 -2.85 -13.07
CA LEU A 156 9.18 -2.14 -13.94
C LEU A 156 9.27 -2.84 -15.30
N HIS A 157 9.14 -2.06 -16.37
CA HIS A 157 9.51 -2.52 -17.71
C HIS A 157 11.04 -2.48 -17.84
N PHE A 158 11.62 -3.32 -18.70
CA PHE A 158 13.08 -3.39 -18.84
C PHE A 158 13.70 -2.04 -19.24
N THR A 159 13.03 -1.29 -20.12
CA THR A 159 13.47 0.06 -20.52
C THR A 159 13.40 1.07 -19.36
N GLU A 160 12.46 0.93 -18.43
CA GLU A 160 12.37 1.79 -17.25
C GLU A 160 13.51 1.49 -16.28
N ALA A 161 13.83 0.21 -16.08
CA ALA A 161 14.96 -0.20 -15.25
C ALA A 161 16.30 0.31 -15.83
N GLU A 162 16.49 0.21 -17.14
CA GLU A 162 17.64 0.77 -17.84
C GLU A 162 17.69 2.31 -17.71
N ALA A 163 16.56 2.98 -17.91
CA ALA A 163 16.47 4.43 -17.81
C ALA A 163 16.78 4.92 -16.39
N ILE A 164 16.23 4.28 -15.35
CA ILE A 164 16.53 4.60 -13.95
C ILE A 164 18.04 4.44 -13.68
N ALA A 165 18.63 3.32 -14.12
CA ALA A 165 20.04 3.06 -13.91
C ALA A 165 20.96 4.07 -14.64
N ALA A 166 20.53 4.59 -15.78
CA ALA A 166 21.32 5.51 -16.60
C ALA A 166 21.10 7.01 -16.25
N LEU A 167 19.87 7.40 -15.87
CA LEU A 167 19.46 8.80 -15.73
C LEU A 167 19.47 9.29 -14.28
N THR A 168 19.52 8.39 -13.30
CA THR A 168 19.47 8.76 -11.87
C THR A 168 20.78 8.45 -11.18
N VAL A 169 21.02 9.11 -10.03
CA VAL A 169 22.06 8.67 -9.10
C VAL A 169 21.58 7.38 -8.43
N ASN A 170 21.92 6.26 -9.05
CA ASN A 170 21.46 4.94 -8.67
C ASN A 170 22.34 4.33 -7.57
N ILE A 171 21.75 4.10 -6.40
CA ILE A 171 22.45 3.61 -5.20
C ILE A 171 22.30 2.10 -5.04
N ASP A 172 21.11 1.59 -5.34
CA ASP A 172 20.79 0.16 -5.29
C ASP A 172 20.09 -0.21 -6.59
N GLY A 173 20.35 -1.39 -7.16
CA GLY A 173 19.72 -1.80 -8.42
C GLY A 173 18.18 -1.73 -8.39
N PRO A 174 17.52 -1.37 -9.52
CA PRO A 174 16.06 -1.33 -9.61
C PRO A 174 15.42 -2.66 -9.24
N ALA A 175 14.34 -2.61 -8.46
CA ALA A 175 13.57 -3.77 -8.04
C ALA A 175 12.07 -3.55 -8.26
N ASP A 176 11.36 -4.62 -8.60
CA ASP A 176 9.91 -4.61 -8.77
C ASP A 176 9.23 -4.81 -7.41
N ASN A 177 8.65 -3.73 -6.88
CA ASN A 177 7.96 -3.80 -5.58
C ASN A 177 6.59 -4.49 -5.67
N SER A 178 6.02 -4.68 -6.87
CA SER A 178 4.67 -5.23 -7.02
C SER A 178 4.62 -6.76 -6.87
N GLN A 179 5.74 -7.46 -7.10
CA GLN A 179 5.79 -8.93 -7.09
C GLN A 179 5.48 -9.55 -5.72
N THR A 180 5.82 -8.87 -4.64
CA THR A 180 5.62 -9.37 -3.27
C THR A 180 4.26 -8.98 -2.70
N VAL A 181 3.50 -8.11 -3.39
CA VAL A 181 2.27 -7.53 -2.85
C VAL A 181 1.08 -8.44 -3.13
N LYS A 182 0.44 -8.89 -2.05
CA LYS A 182 -0.82 -9.65 -2.11
C LYS A 182 -1.98 -8.77 -1.67
N ARG A 183 -3.16 -9.00 -2.26
CA ARG A 183 -4.41 -8.37 -1.78
C ARG A 183 -4.61 -8.70 -0.30
N ILE A 184 -5.11 -7.75 0.49
CA ILE A 184 -5.37 -7.95 1.93
C ILE A 184 -6.22 -9.20 2.17
N SER A 185 -7.28 -9.39 1.38
CA SER A 185 -8.15 -10.57 1.44
C SER A 185 -7.39 -11.89 1.27
N VAL A 186 -6.39 -11.93 0.38
CA VAL A 186 -5.52 -13.09 0.17
C VAL A 186 -4.67 -13.34 1.42
N GLN A 187 -4.03 -12.28 1.93
CA GLN A 187 -3.22 -12.37 3.15
C GLN A 187 -4.03 -12.87 4.35
N MET A 188 -5.28 -12.42 4.48
CA MET A 188 -6.18 -12.89 5.53
C MET A 188 -6.44 -14.38 5.40
N VAL A 189 -6.90 -14.85 4.24
CA VAL A 189 -7.22 -16.27 4.05
C VAL A 189 -5.97 -17.15 4.24
N GLU A 190 -4.81 -16.77 3.69
CA GLU A 190 -3.55 -17.50 3.89
C GLU A 190 -3.10 -17.55 5.35
N ARG A 191 -3.42 -16.53 6.15
CA ARG A 191 -3.07 -16.47 7.58
C ARG A 191 -4.05 -17.23 8.47
N TYR A 192 -5.36 -17.14 8.19
CA TYR A 192 -6.41 -17.67 9.05
C TYR A 192 -6.83 -19.09 8.67
N ALA A 193 -6.86 -19.46 7.39
CA ALA A 193 -7.27 -20.80 6.97
C ALA A 193 -6.46 -21.94 7.61
N PRO A 194 -5.11 -21.90 7.67
CA PRO A 194 -4.34 -22.95 8.34
C PRO A 194 -4.63 -23.05 9.83
N LYS A 195 -4.82 -21.91 10.51
CA LYS A 195 -5.16 -21.85 11.94
C LYS A 195 -6.54 -22.42 12.22
N ALA A 196 -7.52 -22.05 11.39
CA ALA A 196 -8.87 -22.58 11.48
C ALA A 196 -8.88 -24.10 11.26
N LYS A 197 -8.11 -24.63 10.30
CA LYS A 197 -7.95 -26.09 10.11
C LYS A 197 -7.40 -26.78 11.36
N GLN A 198 -6.36 -26.21 11.96
CA GLN A 198 -5.78 -26.74 13.19
C GLN A 198 -6.78 -26.70 14.35
N ALA A 199 -7.52 -25.61 14.52
CA ALA A 199 -8.52 -25.47 15.57
C ALA A 199 -9.69 -26.46 15.41
N VAL A 200 -10.18 -26.66 14.18
CA VAL A 200 -11.20 -27.67 13.87
C VAL A 200 -10.68 -29.07 14.23
N GLN A 201 -9.44 -29.40 13.87
CA GLN A 201 -8.84 -30.71 14.17
C GLN A 201 -8.70 -30.93 15.69
N GLN A 202 -8.18 -29.96 16.43
CA GLN A 202 -8.09 -30.05 17.89
C GLN A 202 -9.46 -30.24 18.54
N MET A 203 -10.47 -29.50 18.08
CA MET A 203 -11.83 -29.61 18.61
C MET A 203 -12.46 -30.97 18.28
N ARG A 204 -12.21 -31.54 17.09
CA ARG A 204 -12.65 -32.91 16.75
C ARG A 204 -12.08 -33.93 17.71
N ASP A 205 -10.80 -33.85 18.06
CA ASP A 205 -10.15 -34.83 18.93
C ASP A 205 -10.69 -34.80 20.36
N VAL A 206 -11.08 -33.62 20.85
CA VAL A 206 -11.79 -33.46 22.12
C VAL A 206 -13.20 -34.03 22.05
N VAL A 207 -13.96 -33.68 21.01
CA VAL A 207 -15.38 -34.06 20.88
C VAL A 207 -15.55 -35.57 20.67
N ARG A 208 -14.56 -36.26 20.07
CA ARG A 208 -14.51 -37.73 19.96
C ARG A 208 -14.55 -38.45 21.31
N GLN A 209 -14.17 -37.80 22.40
CA GLN A 209 -14.17 -38.39 23.74
C GLN A 209 -15.55 -38.31 24.42
N ASP A 210 -16.53 -37.62 23.82
CA ASP A 210 -17.83 -37.34 24.41
C ASP A 210 -18.96 -38.01 23.58
N ALA A 211 -19.65 -39.00 24.15
CA ALA A 211 -20.55 -39.92 23.43
C ALA A 211 -21.88 -39.29 22.94
N GLY A 212 -22.18 -38.03 23.32
CA GLY A 212 -23.42 -37.32 22.99
C GLY A 212 -23.33 -36.26 21.89
N SER A 213 -22.33 -36.34 21.00
CA SER A 213 -21.79 -35.18 20.26
C SER A 213 -22.17 -35.08 18.77
N LYS A 214 -23.19 -35.79 18.29
CA LYS A 214 -23.52 -35.85 16.84
C LYS A 214 -23.70 -34.47 16.18
N GLY A 215 -24.45 -33.56 16.83
CA GLY A 215 -24.62 -32.19 16.33
C GLY A 215 -23.35 -31.33 16.36
N MET A 216 -22.38 -31.65 17.23
CA MET A 216 -21.10 -30.94 17.26
C MET A 216 -20.17 -31.38 16.13
N PHE A 217 -20.20 -32.66 15.76
CA PHE A 217 -19.48 -33.14 14.58
C PHE A 217 -20.02 -32.49 13.30
N GLU A 218 -21.33 -32.34 13.17
CA GLU A 218 -21.94 -31.65 12.02
C GLU A 218 -21.49 -30.18 11.92
N VAL A 219 -21.36 -29.48 13.05
CA VAL A 219 -20.84 -28.10 13.08
C VAL A 219 -19.37 -28.05 12.67
N LEU A 220 -18.54 -29.00 13.12
CA LEU A 220 -17.13 -29.09 12.75
C LEU A 220 -16.95 -29.47 11.27
N ASP A 221 -17.78 -30.37 10.74
CA ASP A 221 -17.82 -30.71 9.30
C ASP A 221 -18.16 -29.45 8.48
N ASN A 222 -19.18 -28.69 8.90
CA ASN A 222 -19.53 -27.43 8.25
C ASN A 222 -18.39 -26.40 8.30
N ALA A 223 -17.72 -26.25 9.45
CA ALA A 223 -16.56 -25.37 9.56
C ALA A 223 -15.44 -25.78 8.58
N GLU A 224 -15.17 -27.08 8.45
CA GLU A 224 -14.18 -27.61 7.51
C GLU A 224 -14.57 -27.34 6.05
N TYR A 225 -15.85 -27.52 5.69
CA TYR A 225 -16.35 -27.15 4.35
C TYR A 225 -16.21 -25.66 4.07
N TYR A 226 -16.52 -24.78 5.03
CA TYR A 226 -16.32 -23.34 4.86
C TYR A 226 -14.84 -22.95 4.67
N ILE A 227 -13.91 -23.63 5.35
CA ILE A 227 -12.49 -23.40 5.12
C ILE A 227 -12.08 -23.86 3.71
N ALA A 228 -12.55 -25.03 3.28
CA ALA A 228 -12.28 -25.54 1.93
C ALA A 228 -12.86 -24.61 0.85
N ASP A 229 -14.07 -24.08 1.08
CA ASP A 229 -14.69 -23.08 0.21
C ASP A 229 -13.91 -21.77 0.20
N ALA A 230 -13.36 -21.32 1.34
CA ALA A 230 -12.51 -20.13 1.40
C ALA A 230 -11.28 -20.28 0.48
N GLU A 231 -10.58 -21.42 0.54
CA GLU A 231 -9.44 -21.72 -0.34
C GLU A 231 -9.90 -21.81 -1.80
N ARG A 232 -11.03 -22.45 -2.07
CA ARG A 232 -11.60 -22.56 -3.43
C ARG A 232 -11.96 -21.19 -4.01
N PHE A 233 -12.60 -20.32 -3.23
CA PHE A 233 -12.95 -18.97 -3.66
C PHE A 233 -11.71 -18.11 -3.89
N LEU A 234 -10.67 -18.30 -3.08
CA LEU A 234 -9.38 -17.66 -3.28
C LEU A 234 -8.78 -18.03 -4.65
N HIS A 235 -8.77 -19.31 -5.01
CA HIS A 235 -8.31 -19.78 -6.33
C HIS A 235 -9.17 -19.28 -7.50
N GLN A 236 -10.44 -18.95 -7.25
CA GLN A 236 -11.35 -18.36 -8.25
C GLN A 236 -11.26 -16.83 -8.31
N SER A 237 -10.33 -16.21 -7.59
CA SER A 237 -10.22 -14.74 -7.46
C SER A 237 -11.49 -14.08 -6.90
N LYS A 238 -12.31 -14.82 -6.14
CA LYS A 238 -13.51 -14.32 -5.44
C LYS A 238 -13.15 -13.99 -4.00
N PHE A 239 -12.38 -12.92 -3.84
CA PHE A 239 -11.70 -12.58 -2.58
C PHE A 239 -12.65 -12.27 -1.43
N GLU A 240 -13.76 -11.57 -1.69
CA GLU A 240 -14.76 -11.20 -0.69
C GLU A 240 -15.46 -12.44 -0.14
N LEU A 241 -15.80 -13.40 -1.02
CA LEU A 241 -16.39 -14.68 -0.62
C LEU A 241 -15.39 -15.52 0.18
N ALA A 242 -14.11 -15.51 -0.22
CA ALA A 242 -13.07 -16.24 0.51
C ALA A 242 -12.94 -15.75 1.96
N VAL A 243 -12.93 -14.42 2.16
CA VAL A 243 -12.88 -13.80 3.50
C VAL A 243 -14.16 -14.07 4.30
N LEU A 244 -15.32 -14.01 3.65
CA LEU A 244 -16.59 -14.32 4.31
C LEU A 244 -16.64 -15.77 4.80
N SER A 245 -16.24 -16.72 3.94
CA SER A 245 -16.22 -18.15 4.25
C SER A 245 -15.28 -18.48 5.42
N ILE A 246 -14.07 -17.88 5.46
CA ILE A 246 -13.17 -18.10 6.60
C ILE A 246 -13.73 -17.52 7.90
N GLY A 247 -14.36 -16.34 7.85
CA GLY A 247 -15.03 -15.74 9.01
C GLY A 247 -16.18 -16.59 9.56
N TYR A 248 -16.98 -17.21 8.67
CA TYR A 248 -18.01 -18.18 9.10
C TYR A 248 -17.40 -19.40 9.77
N ALA A 249 -16.31 -19.96 9.23
CA ALA A 249 -15.65 -21.12 9.83
C ALA A 249 -15.12 -20.83 11.23
N GLU A 250 -14.41 -19.71 11.43
CA GLU A 250 -13.91 -19.30 12.75
C GLU A 250 -15.08 -19.08 13.73
N GLY A 251 -16.17 -18.46 13.28
CA GLY A 251 -17.37 -18.25 14.09
C GLY A 251 -18.03 -19.56 14.56
N LEU A 252 -18.07 -20.59 13.72
CA LEU A 252 -18.58 -21.92 14.11
C LEU A 252 -17.67 -22.59 15.14
N VAL A 253 -16.35 -22.48 14.99
CA VAL A 253 -15.38 -23.00 15.95
C VAL A 253 -15.50 -22.29 17.30
N ASP A 254 -15.62 -20.96 17.29
CA ASP A 254 -15.78 -20.17 18.53
C ASP A 254 -17.10 -20.46 19.24
N ALA A 255 -18.19 -20.67 18.50
CA ALA A 255 -19.47 -21.07 19.09
C ALA A 255 -19.35 -22.39 19.88
N LEU A 256 -18.65 -23.39 19.31
CA LEU A 256 -18.38 -24.65 20.00
C LEU A 256 -17.45 -24.49 21.20
N ARG A 257 -16.44 -23.61 21.09
CA ARG A 257 -15.56 -23.24 22.20
C ARG A 257 -16.36 -22.71 23.39
N PHE A 258 -17.29 -21.78 23.18
CA PHE A 258 -18.09 -21.23 24.28
C PHE A 258 -18.99 -22.27 24.92
N GLN A 259 -19.51 -23.22 24.15
CA GLN A 259 -20.36 -24.29 24.67
C GLN A 259 -19.58 -25.30 25.54
N LYS A 260 -18.31 -25.56 25.26
CA LYS A 260 -17.47 -26.53 26.01
C LYS A 260 -16.48 -25.89 26.99
N GLY A 261 -16.25 -24.59 26.91
CA GLY A 261 -15.25 -23.89 27.72
C GLY A 261 -13.81 -24.22 27.34
N ILE A 262 -13.55 -24.64 26.09
CA ILE A 262 -12.24 -25.12 25.62
C ILE A 262 -11.70 -24.14 24.59
N ASN A 263 -10.40 -23.83 24.64
CA ASN A 263 -9.74 -22.93 23.68
C ASN A 263 -8.99 -23.73 22.59
N PRO A 264 -9.56 -23.93 21.38
CA PRO A 264 -8.92 -24.68 20.29
C PRO A 264 -7.89 -23.84 19.51
N TRP A 265 -7.68 -22.58 19.91
CA TRP A 265 -6.72 -21.68 19.28
C TRP A 265 -5.34 -21.70 19.95
N GLU A 266 -5.24 -22.31 21.13
CA GLU A 266 -3.95 -22.53 21.81
C GLU A 266 -3.29 -23.78 21.22
N ILE A 267 -2.18 -23.58 20.52
CA ILE A 267 -1.32 -24.67 20.09
C ILE A 267 -0.75 -25.31 21.36
N ARG A 268 -1.25 -26.49 21.74
CA ARG A 268 -0.54 -27.34 22.70
C ARG A 268 0.70 -27.91 22.00
N GLY A 269 1.83 -27.20 22.18
CA GLY A 269 3.20 -27.69 21.97
C GLY A 269 3.57 -28.04 20.54
#